data_AF-A0A519R118-F1
#
_entry.id   AF-A0A519R118-F1
#
_cell.length_a   1.000
_cell.length_b   1.000
_cell.length_c   1.000
_cell.angle_alpha   90.00
_cell.angle_beta   90.00
_cell.angle_gamma   90.00
#
_symmetry.space_group_name_H-M   'P 1'
#
loop_
_entity.id
_entity.type
_entity.pdbx_description
1 polymer ?
#
loop_
_entity_poly.entity_id
_entity_poly.type
_entity_poly.pdbx_seq_one_letter_code
_entity_poly.pdbx_strand_id
1 'polypeptide(L)'
;MTIKIFKYIVELDCFIVNPNYKVIADKLGLSEWNEVVWIGRYFMLDNDYGEHWFDNWELRDELKKKALSLNLVFDYENSLIIDPSRFENKIDGPCHSDVERKNFWTDVLKSLELSFETIFREARKFNFEREKDEEEFIPNLEDLILEITKACS
;
A
#
# COMPACT_ATOMS: atom_id res chain seq x y z
N MET A 1 -11.17 -15.84 0.73
CA MET A 1 -10.82 -14.99 1.88
C MET A 1 -10.23 -13.69 1.38
N THR A 2 -10.51 -12.59 2.06
CA THR A 2 -9.95 -11.27 1.76
C THR A 2 -9.23 -10.70 2.99
N ILE A 3 -8.39 -9.71 2.78
CA ILE A 3 -7.71 -8.98 3.85
C ILE A 3 -7.71 -7.48 3.57
N LYS A 4 -7.87 -6.71 4.64
CA LYS A 4 -7.76 -5.24 4.59
C LYS A 4 -6.32 -4.82 4.41
N ILE A 5 -6.07 -3.94 3.46
CA ILE A 5 -4.71 -3.46 3.14
C ILE A 5 -4.34 -2.26 3.99
N PHE A 6 -5.28 -1.34 4.21
CA PHE A 6 -5.03 -0.10 4.91
C PHE A 6 -5.87 0.04 6.17
N LYS A 7 -5.30 0.70 7.17
CA LYS A 7 -6.02 1.21 8.34
C LYS A 7 -5.99 2.73 8.28
N TYR A 8 -7.17 3.35 8.33
CA TYR A 8 -7.30 4.81 8.35
C TYR A 8 -7.20 5.34 9.78
N ILE A 9 -6.42 6.39 9.98
CA ILE A 9 -6.27 7.11 11.25
C ILE A 9 -7.03 8.41 11.12
N VAL A 10 -8.27 8.44 11.65
CA VAL A 10 -9.22 9.55 11.47
C VAL A 10 -8.66 10.87 12.01
N GLU A 11 -8.02 10.83 13.16
CA GLU A 11 -7.47 12.00 13.85
C GLU A 11 -6.36 12.66 13.04
N LEU A 12 -5.61 11.85 12.28
CA LEU A 12 -4.49 12.31 11.46
C LEU A 12 -4.91 12.58 10.01
N ASP A 13 -6.00 11.96 9.54
CA ASP A 13 -6.42 11.99 8.13
C ASP A 13 -5.35 11.38 7.21
N CYS A 14 -4.87 10.20 7.60
CA CYS A 14 -3.89 9.41 6.85
C CYS A 14 -4.17 7.91 6.97
N PHE A 15 -3.46 7.12 6.18
CA PHE A 15 -3.49 5.66 6.23
C PHE A 15 -2.15 5.11 6.72
N ILE A 16 -2.22 3.92 7.29
CA ILE A 16 -1.06 3.03 7.48
C ILE A 16 -1.38 1.68 6.85
N VAL A 17 -0.35 0.91 6.53
CA VAL A 17 -0.51 -0.49 6.13
C VAL A 17 -1.10 -1.28 7.30
N ASN A 18 -2.11 -2.11 7.02
CA ASN A 18 -2.74 -2.94 8.03
C ASN A 18 -1.70 -3.93 8.57
N PRO A 19 -1.46 -4.01 9.89
CA PRO A 19 -0.42 -4.87 10.46
C PRO A 19 -0.54 -6.34 10.07
N ASN A 20 -1.77 -6.86 9.91
CA ASN A 20 -1.97 -8.25 9.51
C ASN A 20 -1.58 -8.45 8.04
N TYR A 21 -1.91 -7.49 7.17
CA TYR A 21 -1.49 -7.54 5.77
C TYR A 21 0.03 -7.41 5.66
N LYS A 22 0.64 -6.48 6.42
CA LYS A 22 2.08 -6.29 6.45
C LYS A 22 2.82 -7.59 6.75
N VAL A 23 2.43 -8.30 7.81
CA VAL A 23 3.04 -9.59 8.17
C VAL A 23 2.94 -10.62 7.04
N ILE A 24 1.82 -10.66 6.31
CA ILE A 24 1.63 -11.56 5.17
C ILE A 24 2.52 -11.16 4.00
N ALA A 25 2.53 -9.88 3.63
CA ALA A 25 3.31 -9.37 2.51
C ALA A 25 4.83 -9.51 2.76
N ASP A 26 5.30 -9.21 3.98
CA ASP A 26 6.69 -9.39 4.42
C ASP A 26 7.11 -10.86 4.23
N LYS A 27 6.29 -11.81 4.70
CA LYS A 27 6.56 -13.25 4.56
C LYS A 27 6.61 -13.74 3.12
N LEU A 28 5.81 -13.13 2.25
CA LEU A 28 5.71 -13.50 0.84
C LEU A 28 6.72 -12.77 -0.05
N GLY A 29 7.61 -11.95 0.52
CA GLY A 29 8.62 -11.21 -0.24
C GLY A 29 8.06 -10.06 -1.08
N LEU A 30 6.83 -9.60 -0.80
CA LEU A 30 6.18 -8.50 -1.51
C LEU A 30 6.61 -7.10 -1.02
N SER A 31 7.70 -7.05 -0.26
CA SER A 31 8.26 -5.82 0.29
C SER A 31 9.50 -5.42 -0.51
N GLU A 32 9.30 -4.57 -1.51
CA GLU A 32 10.41 -3.85 -2.14
C GLU A 32 10.77 -2.65 -1.25
N TRP A 33 9.96 -1.58 -1.35
CA TRP A 33 10.10 -0.33 -0.58
C TRP A 33 8.97 -0.18 0.44
N ASN A 34 7.76 -0.63 0.08
CA ASN A 34 6.70 -0.99 1.02
C ASN A 34 5.86 -2.13 0.43
N GLU A 35 4.93 -2.67 1.23
CA GLU A 35 4.13 -3.85 0.92
C GLU A 35 3.01 -3.60 -0.11
N VAL A 36 2.78 -2.34 -0.47
CA VAL A 36 1.69 -1.87 -1.34
C VAL A 36 2.17 -1.19 -2.63
N VAL A 37 3.49 -1.11 -2.86
CA VAL A 37 4.09 -0.55 -4.09
C VAL A 37 3.47 -1.20 -5.33
N TRP A 38 3.42 -2.53 -5.37
CA TRP A 38 2.85 -3.30 -6.47
C TRP A 38 1.35 -3.01 -6.68
N ILE A 39 0.60 -2.70 -5.61
CA ILE A 39 -0.81 -2.31 -5.69
C ILE A 39 -0.95 -0.96 -6.39
N GLY A 40 -0.06 -0.01 -6.08
CA GLY A 40 0.02 1.28 -6.76
C GLY A 40 0.26 1.13 -8.27
N ARG A 41 1.17 0.20 -8.64
CA ARG A 41 1.42 -0.15 -10.06
C ARG A 41 0.16 -0.66 -10.76
N TYR A 42 -0.65 -1.48 -10.08
CA TYR A 42 -1.93 -1.95 -10.63
C TYR A 42 -2.97 -0.84 -10.82
N PHE A 43 -3.06 0.11 -9.89
CA PHE A 43 -4.02 1.21 -10.00
C PHE A 43 -3.66 2.19 -11.11
N MET A 44 -2.37 2.52 -11.24
CA MET A 44 -1.91 3.50 -12.23
C MET A 44 -1.62 2.86 -13.59
N LEU A 45 -1.64 1.54 -13.68
CA LEU A 45 -1.20 0.77 -14.86
C LEU A 45 0.21 1.20 -15.32
N ASP A 46 1.05 1.55 -14.36
CA ASP A 46 2.35 2.18 -14.58
C ASP A 46 3.35 1.74 -13.51
N ASN A 47 4.62 1.57 -13.88
CA ASN A 47 5.65 1.07 -12.98
C ASN A 47 6.20 2.13 -12.02
N ASP A 48 6.37 3.36 -12.51
CA ASP A 48 7.17 4.41 -11.85
C ASP A 48 6.27 5.42 -11.13
N TYR A 49 5.16 5.77 -11.75
CA TYR A 49 4.19 6.70 -11.18
C TYR A 49 3.35 6.04 -10.09
N GLY A 50 2.97 4.77 -10.31
CA GLY A 50 2.16 4.00 -9.37
C GLY A 50 2.84 3.76 -8.03
N GLU A 51 4.16 3.57 -8.02
CA GLU A 51 4.92 3.31 -6.79
C GLU A 51 5.08 4.55 -5.91
N HIS A 52 5.18 5.75 -6.49
CA HIS A 52 5.33 7.01 -5.74
C HIS A 52 4.01 7.66 -5.33
N TRP A 53 2.89 7.03 -5.66
CA TRP A 53 1.59 7.65 -5.50
C TRP A 53 1.23 7.96 -4.03
N PHE A 54 1.75 7.17 -3.09
CA PHE A 54 1.61 7.44 -1.65
C PHE A 54 2.85 8.05 -1.01
N ASP A 55 3.85 8.38 -1.83
CA ASP A 55 5.15 8.89 -1.40
C ASP A 55 5.13 10.42 -1.24
N ASN A 56 4.24 10.87 -0.34
CA ASN A 56 4.01 12.29 -0.03
C ASN A 56 4.78 12.69 1.23
N TRP A 57 6.10 12.50 1.21
CA TRP A 57 6.99 12.71 2.36
C TRP A 57 6.90 14.12 2.93
N GLU A 58 6.77 15.10 2.07
CA GLU A 58 6.64 16.51 2.40
C GLU A 58 5.45 16.79 3.32
N LEU A 59 4.39 15.97 3.25
CA LEU A 59 3.19 16.13 4.07
C LEU A 59 3.36 15.49 5.47
N ARG A 60 4.33 14.58 5.65
CA ARG A 60 4.51 13.82 6.90
C ARG A 60 4.95 14.69 8.07
N ASP A 61 5.70 15.76 7.82
CA ASP A 61 6.16 16.67 8.88
C ASP A 61 5.02 17.39 9.59
N GLU A 62 4.01 17.84 8.84
CA GLU A 62 2.82 18.49 9.42
C GLU A 62 1.98 17.50 10.21
N LEU A 63 1.82 16.29 9.67
CA LEU A 63 1.14 15.17 10.35
C LEU A 63 1.85 14.74 11.62
N LYS A 64 3.18 14.68 11.62
CA LYS A 64 3.99 14.39 12.82
C LYS A 64 3.74 15.43 13.91
N LYS A 65 3.73 16.72 13.55
CA LYS A 65 3.41 17.80 14.51
C LYS A 65 2.00 17.65 15.08
N LYS A 66 1.02 17.31 14.23
CA LYS A 66 -0.37 17.05 14.63
C LYS A 66 -0.50 15.83 15.53
N ALA A 67 0.22 14.74 15.25
CA ALA A 67 0.22 13.56 16.09
C ALA A 67 0.80 13.83 17.48
N LEU A 68 1.91 14.58 17.54
CA LEU A 68 2.49 15.02 18.81
C LEU A 68 1.53 15.87 19.63
N SER A 69 0.80 16.81 19.01
CA SER A 69 -0.18 17.63 19.74
C SER A 69 -1.37 16.84 20.27
N LEU A 70 -1.64 15.67 19.69
CA LEU A 70 -2.70 14.74 20.09
C LEU A 70 -2.21 13.59 20.97
N ASN A 71 -0.93 13.56 21.35
CA ASN A 71 -0.28 12.43 22.04
C ASN A 71 -0.47 11.08 21.33
N LEU A 72 -0.47 11.09 20.00
CA LEU A 72 -0.54 9.89 19.16
C LEU A 72 0.86 9.46 18.71
N VAL A 73 1.07 8.15 18.61
CA VAL A 73 2.26 7.60 17.95
C VAL A 73 2.09 7.76 16.45
N PHE A 74 3.04 8.42 15.80
CA PHE A 74 3.07 8.59 14.35
C PHE A 74 4.16 7.72 13.74
N ASP A 75 3.75 6.79 12.88
CA ASP A 75 4.67 5.99 12.09
C ASP A 75 5.06 6.80 10.84
N TYR A 76 6.17 7.52 10.94
CA TYR A 76 6.61 8.42 9.89
C TYR A 76 6.90 7.68 8.57
N GLU A 77 7.54 6.52 8.64
CA GLU A 77 8.00 5.77 7.48
C GLU A 77 6.83 5.13 6.72
N ASN A 78 5.85 4.60 7.46
CA ASN A 78 4.74 3.82 6.88
C ASN A 78 3.44 4.61 6.72
N SER A 79 3.46 5.92 6.96
CA SER A 79 2.29 6.77 6.77
C SER A 79 2.06 7.09 5.30
N LEU A 80 0.84 6.81 4.84
CA LEU A 80 0.36 7.01 3.49
C LEU A 80 -0.66 8.16 3.52
N ILE A 81 -0.37 9.22 2.81
CA ILE A 81 -1.14 10.46 2.83
C ILE A 81 -1.70 10.65 1.43
N ILE A 82 -2.98 11.01 1.31
CA ILE A 82 -3.55 11.34 0.01
C ILE A 82 -3.27 12.82 -0.28
N ASP A 83 -2.41 13.08 -1.25
CA ASP A 83 -2.28 14.38 -1.88
C ASP A 83 -3.17 14.44 -3.14
N PRO A 84 -4.30 15.17 -3.09
CA PRO A 84 -5.22 15.21 -4.22
C PRO A 84 -4.62 15.88 -5.46
N SER A 85 -3.59 16.73 -5.29
CA SER A 85 -2.95 17.43 -6.40
C SER A 85 -2.16 16.47 -7.29
N ARG A 86 -1.64 15.36 -6.73
CA ARG A 86 -0.96 14.34 -7.53
C ARG A 86 -1.88 13.68 -8.54
N PHE A 87 -3.19 13.66 -8.35
CA PHE A 87 -4.12 13.03 -9.31
C PHE A 87 -4.34 13.78 -10.61
N GLU A 88 -3.72 14.94 -10.80
CA GLU A 88 -3.82 15.67 -12.06
C GLU A 88 -2.70 15.26 -13.02
N ASN A 89 -3.03 14.99 -14.28
CA ASN A 89 -2.02 14.76 -15.32
C ASN A 89 -1.60 16.05 -16.05
N LYS A 90 -2.14 17.21 -15.66
CA LYS A 90 -1.88 18.56 -16.22
C LYS A 90 -2.14 18.71 -17.73
N ILE A 91 -2.80 17.74 -18.37
CA ILE A 91 -3.14 17.77 -19.81
C ILE A 91 -4.48 18.47 -20.02
N ASP A 92 -5.48 18.07 -19.26
CA ASP A 92 -6.78 18.72 -19.16
C ASP A 92 -7.13 18.76 -17.67
N GLY A 93 -7.66 19.90 -17.21
CA GLY A 93 -7.75 20.24 -15.80
C GLY A 93 -8.47 19.16 -14.97
N PRO A 94 -8.29 19.15 -13.65
CA PRO A 94 -8.97 18.18 -12.83
C PRO A 94 -10.49 18.38 -12.94
N CYS A 95 -11.20 17.33 -13.36
CA CYS A 95 -12.65 17.34 -13.52
C CYS A 95 -13.42 17.47 -12.20
N HIS A 96 -12.73 17.37 -11.06
CA HIS A 96 -13.26 17.45 -9.70
C HIS A 96 -12.30 18.25 -8.81
N SER A 97 -12.83 18.85 -7.74
CA SER A 97 -12.03 19.58 -6.75
C SER A 97 -11.10 18.65 -5.95
N ASP A 98 -10.10 19.22 -5.29
CA ASP A 98 -9.18 18.49 -4.40
C ASP A 98 -9.90 17.73 -3.28
N VAL A 99 -10.94 18.35 -2.72
CA VAL A 99 -11.75 17.75 -1.66
C VAL A 99 -12.50 16.52 -2.18
N GLU A 100 -13.10 16.61 -3.36
CA GLU A 100 -13.81 15.48 -3.98
C GLU A 100 -12.86 14.32 -4.29
N ARG A 101 -11.70 14.62 -4.88
CA ARG A 101 -10.67 13.61 -5.19
C ARG A 101 -10.14 12.95 -3.93
N LYS A 102 -9.85 13.73 -2.88
CA LYS A 102 -9.38 13.20 -1.60
C LYS A 102 -10.42 12.30 -0.95
N ASN A 103 -11.68 12.72 -0.91
CA ASN A 103 -12.78 11.93 -0.34
C ASN A 103 -12.96 10.62 -1.10
N PHE A 104 -13.01 10.68 -2.43
CA PHE A 104 -13.12 9.49 -3.28
C PHE A 104 -12.00 8.48 -2.98
N TRP A 105 -10.74 8.93 -3.00
CA TRP A 105 -9.61 8.04 -2.74
C TRP A 105 -9.56 7.55 -1.29
N THR A 106 -9.99 8.37 -0.33
CA THR A 106 -10.14 7.93 1.06
C THR A 106 -11.13 6.78 1.15
N ASP A 107 -12.26 6.87 0.47
CA ASP A 107 -13.27 5.81 0.46
C ASP A 107 -12.80 4.56 -0.30
N VAL A 108 -12.08 4.73 -1.41
CA VAL A 108 -11.44 3.61 -2.13
C VAL A 108 -10.47 2.87 -1.22
N LEU A 109 -9.54 3.55 -0.56
CA LEU A 109 -8.54 2.89 0.31
C LEU A 109 -9.18 2.31 1.58
N LYS A 110 -10.18 2.99 2.15
CA LYS A 110 -11.00 2.45 3.25
C LYS A 110 -11.81 1.24 2.85
N SER A 111 -12.14 1.07 1.58
CA SER A 111 -12.93 -0.06 1.08
C SER A 111 -12.05 -1.17 0.52
N LEU A 112 -10.80 -0.87 0.15
CA LEU A 112 -9.89 -1.83 -0.46
C LEU A 112 -9.63 -3.03 0.43
N GLU A 113 -9.91 -4.19 -0.13
CA GLU A 113 -9.54 -5.50 0.36
C GLU A 113 -9.00 -6.30 -0.82
N LEU A 114 -7.96 -7.10 -0.58
CA LEU A 114 -7.46 -8.02 -1.58
C LEU A 114 -7.79 -9.45 -1.21
N SER A 115 -8.09 -10.24 -2.23
CA SER A 115 -8.17 -11.68 -2.06
C SER A 115 -6.78 -12.25 -1.80
N PHE A 116 -6.69 -13.28 -0.95
CA PHE A 116 -5.44 -14.01 -0.77
C PHE A 116 -4.90 -14.58 -2.08
N GLU A 117 -5.79 -15.01 -2.99
CA GLU A 117 -5.40 -15.47 -4.32
C GLU A 117 -4.66 -14.39 -5.13
N THR A 118 -5.14 -13.14 -5.09
CA THR A 118 -4.46 -12.01 -5.73
C THR A 118 -3.06 -11.82 -5.14
N ILE A 119 -2.93 -11.87 -3.81
CA ILE A 119 -1.65 -11.68 -3.11
C ILE A 119 -0.68 -12.82 -3.45
N PHE A 120 -1.14 -14.07 -3.39
CA PHE A 120 -0.32 -15.25 -3.69
C PHE A 120 0.14 -15.28 -5.15
N ARG A 121 -0.72 -14.88 -6.08
CA ARG A 121 -0.35 -14.77 -7.49
C ARG A 121 0.75 -13.74 -7.70
N GLU A 122 0.66 -12.57 -7.05
CA GLU A 122 1.71 -11.56 -7.15
C GLU A 122 3.02 -12.06 -6.53
N ALA A 123 2.94 -12.70 -5.36
CA ALA A 123 4.12 -13.27 -4.71
C ALA A 123 4.83 -14.28 -5.61
N ARG A 124 4.08 -15.17 -6.27
CA ARG A 124 4.64 -16.13 -7.24
C ARG A 124 5.31 -15.45 -8.42
N LYS A 125 4.63 -14.46 -9.02
CA LYS A 125 5.16 -13.71 -10.16
C LYS A 125 6.48 -13.03 -9.77
N PHE A 126 6.46 -12.29 -8.66
CA PHE A 126 7.59 -11.51 -8.21
C PHE A 126 8.78 -12.39 -7.78
N ASN A 127 8.51 -13.50 -7.09
CA ASN A 127 9.53 -14.48 -6.72
C ASN A 127 10.18 -15.15 -7.94
N PHE A 128 9.39 -15.45 -8.98
CA PHE A 128 9.88 -16.00 -10.24
C PHE A 128 10.76 -14.98 -11.00
N GLU A 129 10.37 -13.71 -11.01
CA GLU A 129 11.18 -12.63 -11.60
C GLU A 129 12.53 -12.51 -10.88
N ARG A 130 12.55 -12.50 -9.54
CA ARG A 130 13.78 -12.49 -8.74
C ARG A 130 14.67 -13.70 -8.96
N GLU A 131 14.09 -14.91 -9.04
CA GLU A 131 14.84 -16.13 -9.35
C GLU A 131 15.54 -16.03 -10.70
N LYS A 132 14.83 -15.51 -11.72
CA LYS A 132 15.35 -15.34 -13.07
C LYS A 132 16.46 -14.29 -13.14
N ASP A 133 16.34 -13.22 -12.37
CA ASP A 133 17.28 -12.10 -12.37
C ASP A 133 18.46 -12.32 -11.40
N GLU A 134 18.60 -13.54 -10.84
CA GLU A 134 19.63 -13.93 -9.87
C GLU A 134 19.61 -13.07 -8.58
N GLU A 135 18.45 -12.54 -8.22
CA GLU A 135 18.21 -11.79 -6.99
C GLU A 135 17.80 -12.71 -5.82
N GLU A 136 17.69 -12.14 -4.61
CA GLU A 136 17.22 -12.88 -3.43
C GLU A 136 15.74 -13.27 -3.57
N PHE A 137 15.48 -14.55 -3.85
CA PHE A 137 14.15 -15.15 -3.92
C PHE A 137 13.90 -16.09 -2.74
N ILE A 138 12.64 -16.51 -2.58
CA ILE A 138 12.15 -17.41 -1.53
C ILE A 138 11.99 -18.83 -2.13
N PRO A 139 12.88 -19.79 -1.83
CA PRO A 139 12.83 -21.13 -2.43
C PRO A 139 11.62 -21.96 -1.97
N ASN A 140 11.10 -21.69 -0.78
CA ASN A 140 9.99 -22.40 -0.15
C ASN A 140 8.69 -21.58 -0.14
N LEU A 141 8.48 -20.71 -1.14
CA LEU A 141 7.32 -19.82 -1.21
C LEU A 141 5.98 -20.57 -1.10
N GLU A 142 5.84 -21.71 -1.78
CA GLU A 142 4.59 -22.49 -1.75
C GLU A 142 4.27 -23.05 -0.36
N ASP A 143 5.29 -23.43 0.43
CA ASP A 143 5.07 -23.89 1.81
C ASP A 143 4.54 -22.74 2.67
N LEU A 144 5.07 -21.52 2.50
CA LEU A 144 4.59 -20.33 3.20
C LEU A 144 3.14 -19.98 2.81
N ILE A 145 2.79 -20.09 1.53
CA ILE A 145 1.42 -19.91 1.03
C ILE A 145 0.47 -20.93 1.69
N LEU A 146 0.88 -22.20 1.79
CA LEU A 146 0.10 -23.24 2.44
C LEU A 146 -0.09 -22.97 3.94
N GLU A 147 0.95 -22.52 4.64
CA GLU A 147 0.86 -22.15 6.05
C GLU A 147 -0.14 -21.00 6.29
N ILE A 148 -0.05 -19.93 5.49
CA ILE A 148 -0.96 -18.78 5.58
C ILE A 148 -2.39 -19.23 5.28
N THR A 149 -2.59 -20.05 4.24
CA THR A 149 -3.91 -20.57 3.88
C THR A 149 -4.54 -21.35 5.03
N LYS A 150 -3.77 -22.24 5.69
CA LYS A 150 -4.24 -23.00 6.85
C LYS A 150 -4.54 -22.12 8.05
N ALA A 151 -3.74 -21.09 8.31
CA ALA A 151 -3.93 -20.17 9.43
C ALA A 151 -5.17 -19.27 9.29
N CYS A 152 -5.62 -19.04 8.05
CA CYS A 152 -6.79 -18.21 7.77
C CYS A 152 -8.08 -19.03 7.54
N SER A 153 -7.97 -20.36 7.33
CA SER A 153 -9.10 -21.29 7.15
C SER A 153 -9.89 -21.49 8.44
#